data_AF-A0A7H2PUW5-F1
#
_entry.id   AF-A0A7H2PUW5-F1
#
_cell.length_a   1.000
_cell.length_b   1.000
_cell.length_c   1.000
_cell.angle_alpha   90.00
_cell.angle_beta   90.00
_cell.angle_gamma   90.00
#
_symmetry.space_group_name_H-M   'P 1'
#
loop_
_entity.id
_entity.type
_entity.pdbx_description
1 polymer ?
#
loop_
_entity_poly.entity_id
_entity_poly.type
_entity_poly.pdbx_seq_one_letter_code
_entity_poly.pdbx_strand_id
1 'polypeptide(L)'
;MNDFETNIERCYLGIIPIKILKGRLNFKDTSDYLFAKELLKIAESLKNSDAVHLAFLIFDDYVLQEEDFGLLDIFFLDWHDAHEDIVFTVSKIRNCNLVEFFKKAINFIPSYMAEDDLRTIARKAFFGLGTNINCSKSLEYLNNYANSSDIVLKKFAIEQLEFLSRK
;
A
#
# COMPACT_ATOMS: atom_id res chain seq x y z
N MET A 1 22.49 -0.88 15.66
CA MET A 1 21.23 -0.15 15.50
C MET A 1 21.51 1.29 15.83
N ASN A 2 21.36 2.20 14.86
CA ASN A 2 21.44 3.62 15.14
C ASN A 2 20.29 4.00 16.09
N ASP A 3 20.45 5.06 16.89
CA ASP A 3 19.35 5.58 17.74
C ASP A 3 18.10 5.86 16.87
N PHE A 4 18.32 6.24 15.61
CA PHE A 4 17.29 6.49 14.61
C PHE A 4 16.38 5.28 14.33
N GLU A 5 16.95 4.13 13.95
CA GLU A 5 16.20 2.91 13.61
C GLU A 5 15.45 2.38 14.83
N THR A 6 16.11 2.40 15.99
CA THR A 6 15.52 2.00 17.28
C THR A 6 14.30 2.85 17.62
N ASN A 7 14.33 4.14 17.32
CA ASN A 7 13.20 5.03 17.59
C ASN A 7 12.01 4.74 16.66
N ILE A 8 12.26 4.44 15.38
CA ILE A 8 11.22 4.07 14.41
C ILE A 8 10.56 2.76 14.80
N GLU A 9 11.36 1.72 15.06
CA GLU A 9 10.89 0.41 15.53
C GLU A 9 10.02 0.56 16.78
N ARG A 10 10.50 1.30 17.79
CA ARG A 10 9.72 1.56 19.01
C ARG A 10 8.42 2.30 18.74
N CYS A 11 8.36 3.15 17.72
CA CYS A 11 7.12 3.82 17.37
C CYS A 11 6.15 2.85 16.69
N TYR A 12 6.65 2.04 15.75
CA TYR A 12 5.88 1.02 15.05
C TYR A 12 5.30 -0.03 16.00
N LEU A 13 6.10 -0.48 16.98
CA LEU A 13 5.67 -1.38 18.05
C LEU A 13 4.76 -0.71 19.10
N GLY A 14 4.39 0.56 18.93
CA GLY A 14 3.52 1.30 19.86
C GLY A 14 4.14 1.67 21.20
N ILE A 15 5.46 1.51 21.36
CA ILE A 15 6.20 1.84 22.59
C ILE A 15 6.33 3.35 22.77
N ILE A 16 6.45 4.10 21.67
CA ILE A 16 6.42 5.57 21.69
C ILE A 16 5.39 6.10 20.68
N PRO A 17 4.70 7.22 20.98
CA PRO A 17 3.79 7.86 20.04
C PRO A 17 4.54 8.60 18.92
N ILE A 18 3.88 8.80 17.78
CA ILE A 18 4.39 9.56 16.62
C ILE A 18 4.92 10.94 17.02
N LYS A 19 4.23 11.64 17.93
CA LYS A 19 4.68 12.95 18.45
C LYS A 19 6.07 12.89 19.10
N ILE A 20 6.38 11.82 19.84
CA ILE A 20 7.70 11.63 20.45
C ILE A 20 8.73 11.27 19.37
N LEU A 21 8.38 10.40 18.42
CA LEU A 21 9.25 10.05 17.30
C LEU A 21 9.65 11.31 16.50
N LYS A 22 8.68 12.13 16.07
CA LYS A 22 8.93 13.41 15.40
C LYS A 22 9.86 14.31 16.21
N GLY A 23 9.70 14.30 17.53
CA GLY A 23 10.59 15.00 18.45
C GLY A 23 12.05 14.56 18.39
N ARG A 24 12.28 13.25 18.29
CA ARG A 24 13.62 12.64 18.23
C ARG A 24 14.25 12.75 16.85
N LEU A 25 13.41 12.76 15.80
CA LEU A 25 13.86 12.85 14.40
C LEU A 25 13.92 14.30 13.87
N ASN A 26 13.74 15.31 14.73
CA ASN A 26 13.73 16.74 14.36
C ASN A 26 12.62 17.16 13.38
N PHE A 27 11.44 16.56 13.47
CA PHE A 27 10.22 16.87 12.69
C PHE A 27 9.06 17.41 13.55
N LYS A 28 9.36 18.09 14.67
CA LYS A 28 8.34 18.53 15.66
C LYS A 28 7.22 19.36 15.04
N ASP A 29 7.58 20.25 14.12
CA ASP A 29 6.67 21.23 13.52
C ASP A 29 6.12 20.79 12.15
N THR A 30 6.51 19.60 11.68
CA THR A 30 6.03 19.01 10.43
C THR A 30 4.63 18.43 10.63
N SER A 31 3.73 18.51 9.66
CA SER A 31 2.44 17.80 9.75
C SER A 31 2.64 16.28 9.70
N ASP A 32 1.69 15.49 10.19
CA ASP A 32 1.83 14.02 10.14
C ASP A 32 1.90 13.49 8.71
N TYR A 33 1.11 14.06 7.80
CA TYR A 33 1.19 13.75 6.36
C TYR A 33 2.59 14.02 5.77
N LEU A 34 3.17 15.21 6.03
CA LEU A 34 4.51 15.53 5.57
C LEU A 34 5.56 14.62 6.24
N PHE A 35 5.36 14.27 7.50
CA PHE A 35 6.23 13.35 8.22
C PHE A 35 6.20 11.93 7.63
N ALA A 36 5.05 11.44 7.17
CA ALA A 36 4.94 10.17 6.45
C ALA A 36 5.79 10.16 5.16
N LYS A 37 5.82 11.27 4.43
CA LYS A 37 6.69 11.42 3.24
C LYS A 37 8.17 11.37 3.60
N GLU A 38 8.55 12.02 4.71
CA GLU A 38 9.93 11.97 5.21
C GLU A 38 10.31 10.57 5.71
N LEU A 39 9.37 9.83 6.33
CA LEU A 39 9.56 8.42 6.69
C LEU A 39 9.84 7.55 5.47
N LEU A 40 9.18 7.77 4.33
CA LEU A 40 9.49 7.02 3.11
C LEU A 40 10.91 7.32 2.58
N LYS A 41 11.35 8.59 2.60
CA LYS A 41 12.73 8.95 2.22
C LYS A 41 13.77 8.29 3.13
N ILE A 42 13.50 8.29 4.43
CA ILE A 42 14.29 7.58 5.44
C ILE A 42 14.33 6.09 5.11
N ALA A 43 13.18 5.50 4.84
CA ALA A 43 13.03 4.08 4.57
C ALA A 43 13.88 3.66 3.35
N GLU A 44 13.84 4.43 2.27
CA GLU A 44 14.65 4.20 1.08
C GLU A 44 16.15 4.32 1.35
N SER A 45 16.57 5.36 2.09
CA SER A 45 17.98 5.62 2.41
C SER A 45 18.58 4.57 3.34
N LEU A 46 17.80 4.05 4.30
CA LEU A 46 18.27 3.14 5.33
C LEU A 46 17.86 1.69 5.08
N LYS A 47 17.02 1.42 4.06
CA LYS A 47 16.37 0.13 3.86
C LYS A 47 15.62 -0.34 5.11
N ASN A 48 14.88 0.58 5.73
CA ASN A 48 14.19 0.36 7.00
C ASN A 48 12.69 0.05 6.76
N SER A 49 12.27 -1.21 6.97
CA SER A 49 10.89 -1.64 6.72
C SER A 49 9.88 -0.96 7.67
N ASP A 50 10.22 -0.82 8.94
CA ASP A 50 9.34 -0.21 9.95
C ASP A 50 8.94 1.23 9.58
N ALA A 51 9.84 1.97 8.93
CA ALA A 51 9.56 3.31 8.43
C ALA A 51 8.50 3.30 7.31
N VAL A 52 8.48 2.27 6.45
CA VAL A 52 7.44 2.09 5.42
C VAL A 52 6.10 1.78 6.09
N HIS A 53 6.07 0.83 7.02
CA HIS A 53 4.87 0.50 7.79
C HIS A 53 4.28 1.74 8.48
N LEU A 54 5.12 2.50 9.18
CA LEU A 54 4.68 3.68 9.90
C LEU A 54 4.18 4.79 8.97
N ALA A 55 4.81 4.98 7.81
CA ALA A 55 4.33 5.93 6.82
C ALA A 55 2.93 5.57 6.31
N PHE A 56 2.69 4.29 5.99
CA PHE A 56 1.38 3.85 5.47
C PHE A 56 0.30 3.72 6.54
N LEU A 57 0.67 3.56 7.82
CA LEU A 57 -0.24 3.75 8.94
C LEU A 57 -0.74 5.21 9.00
N ILE A 58 0.17 6.18 8.84
CA ILE A 58 -0.23 7.61 8.80
C ILE A 58 -1.06 7.91 7.55
N PHE A 59 -0.70 7.38 6.38
CA PHE A 59 -1.50 7.61 5.17
C PHE A 59 -2.90 6.98 5.25
N ASP A 60 -3.13 5.99 6.10
CA ASP A 60 -4.48 5.45 6.33
C ASP A 60 -5.40 6.47 7.03
N ASP A 61 -4.84 7.32 7.90
CA ASP A 61 -5.58 8.37 8.60
C ASP A 61 -5.78 9.65 7.75
N TYR A 62 -4.85 9.96 6.84
CA TYR A 62 -4.81 11.24 6.12
C TYR A 62 -5.11 11.16 4.62
N VAL A 63 -5.21 9.94 4.05
CA VAL A 63 -5.35 9.66 2.62
C VAL A 63 -4.16 10.18 1.79
N LEU A 64 -3.45 9.29 1.11
CA LEU A 64 -2.39 9.67 0.17
C LEU A 64 -2.96 10.54 -0.96
N GLN A 65 -2.37 11.71 -1.19
CA GLN A 65 -2.82 12.65 -2.22
C GLN A 65 -2.26 12.27 -3.60
N GLU A 66 -2.98 12.66 -4.67
CA GLU A 66 -2.67 12.26 -6.05
C GLU A 66 -1.27 12.71 -6.49
N GLU A 67 -0.86 13.92 -6.11
CA GLU A 67 0.47 14.46 -6.39
C GLU A 67 1.61 13.61 -5.80
N ASP A 68 1.30 12.78 -4.81
CA ASP A 68 2.25 11.94 -4.09
C ASP A 68 2.16 10.46 -4.48
N PHE A 69 1.36 10.08 -5.49
CA PHE A 69 1.29 8.69 -5.98
C PHE A 69 2.63 8.17 -6.52
N GLY A 70 3.56 9.05 -6.88
CA GLY A 70 4.95 8.66 -7.22
C GLY A 70 5.70 7.98 -6.07
N LEU A 71 5.27 8.17 -4.82
CA LEU A 71 5.85 7.49 -3.66
C LEU A 71 5.48 5.99 -3.60
N LEU A 72 4.51 5.54 -4.40
CA LEU A 72 4.08 4.14 -4.43
C LEU A 72 5.06 3.21 -5.13
N ASP A 73 6.10 3.74 -5.80
CA ASP A 73 7.15 2.91 -6.40
C ASP A 73 7.87 2.03 -5.36
N ILE A 74 7.87 2.46 -4.09
CA ILE A 74 8.39 1.68 -2.97
C ILE A 74 7.72 0.29 -2.87
N PHE A 75 6.44 0.17 -3.23
CA PHE A 75 5.69 -1.10 -3.23
C PHE A 75 6.37 -2.21 -4.04
N PHE A 76 7.16 -1.88 -5.07
CA PHE A 76 7.79 -2.88 -5.92
C PHE A 76 9.21 -3.25 -5.46
N LEU A 77 9.58 -2.90 -4.22
CA LEU A 77 10.90 -3.15 -3.67
C LEU A 77 10.88 -4.29 -2.63
N ASP A 78 11.60 -5.37 -2.93
CA ASP A 78 11.64 -6.59 -2.10
C ASP A 78 12.33 -6.45 -0.72
N TRP A 79 12.94 -5.30 -0.40
CA TRP A 79 13.71 -5.14 0.84
C TRP A 79 12.85 -4.90 2.09
N HIS A 80 11.54 -4.66 1.93
CA HIS A 80 10.60 -4.46 3.04
C HIS A 80 9.46 -5.48 2.99
N ASP A 81 8.73 -5.61 4.09
CA ASP A 81 7.57 -6.48 4.23
C ASP A 81 6.22 -5.76 4.31
N ALA A 82 6.22 -4.42 4.18
CA ALA A 82 5.04 -3.55 4.24
C ALA A 82 4.07 -3.62 3.03
N HIS A 83 4.26 -4.54 2.09
CA HIS A 83 3.47 -4.64 0.85
C HIS A 83 1.96 -4.70 1.11
N GLU A 84 1.57 -5.47 2.13
CA GLU A 84 0.17 -5.63 2.50
C GLU A 84 -0.46 -4.35 3.07
N ASP A 85 0.29 -3.54 3.81
CA ASP A 85 -0.18 -2.27 4.36
C ASP A 85 -0.31 -1.23 3.26
N ILE A 86 0.69 -1.16 2.37
CA ILE A 86 0.68 -0.26 1.22
C ILE A 86 -0.57 -0.49 0.36
N VAL A 87 -0.76 -1.74 -0.12
CA VAL A 87 -1.88 -2.03 -1.02
C VAL A 87 -3.22 -1.87 -0.31
N PHE A 88 -3.31 -2.20 0.99
CA PHE A 88 -4.53 -2.02 1.76
C PHE A 88 -4.92 -0.55 1.87
N THR A 89 -4.00 0.32 2.30
CA THR A 89 -4.21 1.77 2.42
C THR A 89 -4.59 2.37 1.08
N VAL A 90 -3.85 2.05 0.01
CA VAL A 90 -4.09 2.61 -1.33
C VAL A 90 -5.41 2.11 -1.94
N SER A 91 -5.82 0.87 -1.66
CA SER A 91 -7.06 0.27 -2.21
C SER A 91 -8.36 0.98 -1.81
N LYS A 92 -8.31 1.82 -0.78
CA LYS A 92 -9.45 2.62 -0.30
C LYS A 92 -9.65 3.91 -1.10
N ILE A 93 -8.64 4.33 -1.87
CA ILE A 93 -8.63 5.61 -2.58
C ILE A 93 -9.38 5.49 -3.91
N ARG A 94 -10.34 6.39 -4.14
CA ARG A 94 -11.06 6.52 -5.41
C ARG A 94 -10.38 7.53 -6.32
N ASN A 95 -9.46 7.04 -7.16
CA ASN A 95 -8.78 7.82 -8.18
C ASN A 95 -8.36 6.93 -9.36
N CYS A 96 -8.74 7.30 -10.59
CA CYS A 96 -8.42 6.53 -11.79
C CYS A 96 -6.91 6.43 -12.10
N ASN A 97 -6.09 7.32 -11.54
CA ASN A 97 -4.64 7.28 -11.71
C ASN A 97 -3.97 6.13 -10.93
N LEU A 98 -4.68 5.48 -10.01
CA LEU A 98 -4.20 4.30 -9.27
C LEU A 98 -4.49 2.97 -10.00
N VAL A 99 -5.27 2.98 -11.07
CA VAL A 99 -5.68 1.73 -11.74
C VAL A 99 -4.49 0.93 -12.27
N GLU A 100 -3.48 1.60 -12.82
CA GLU A 100 -2.25 0.96 -13.30
C GLU A 100 -1.42 0.39 -12.14
N PHE A 101 -1.38 1.09 -10.99
CA PHE A 101 -0.72 0.59 -9.78
C PHE A 101 -1.35 -0.74 -9.34
N PHE A 102 -2.68 -0.81 -9.22
CA PHE A 102 -3.35 -2.05 -8.83
C PHE A 102 -3.13 -3.18 -9.85
N LYS A 103 -3.16 -2.87 -11.14
CA LYS A 103 -2.90 -3.87 -12.19
C LYS A 103 -1.51 -4.48 -12.05
N LYS A 104 -0.48 -3.67 -11.79
CA LYS A 104 0.88 -4.14 -11.51
C LYS A 104 0.92 -4.94 -10.19
N ALA A 105 0.32 -4.41 -9.13
CA ALA A 105 0.30 -5.04 -7.80
C ALA A 105 -0.33 -6.44 -7.79
N ILE A 106 -1.35 -6.71 -8.62
CA ILE A 106 -1.96 -8.05 -8.75
C ILE A 106 -0.95 -9.12 -9.18
N ASN A 107 0.03 -8.76 -10.01
CA ASN A 107 1.02 -9.70 -10.56
C ASN A 107 2.35 -9.65 -9.82
N PHE A 108 2.46 -8.77 -8.82
CA PHE A 108 3.66 -8.63 -8.02
C PHE A 108 3.59 -9.58 -6.83
N ILE A 109 4.60 -10.45 -6.73
CA ILE A 109 4.75 -11.40 -5.63
C ILE A 109 6.14 -11.14 -5.05
N PRO A 110 6.24 -10.51 -3.87
CA PRO A 110 7.55 -10.28 -3.26
C PRO A 110 8.17 -11.61 -2.86
N SER A 111 9.50 -11.67 -2.88
CA SER A 111 10.25 -12.93 -2.70
C SER A 111 9.89 -13.69 -1.41
N TYR A 112 9.63 -12.98 -0.31
CA TYR A 112 9.26 -13.56 0.97
C TYR A 112 7.82 -14.12 1.03
N MET A 113 7.00 -13.87 0.00
CA MET A 113 5.64 -14.38 -0.16
C MET A 113 5.50 -15.33 -1.37
N ALA A 114 6.60 -15.83 -1.94
CA ALA A 114 6.54 -16.71 -3.10
C ALA A 114 5.69 -17.98 -2.87
N GLU A 115 5.64 -18.44 -1.61
CA GLU A 115 4.86 -19.59 -1.17
C GLU A 115 3.46 -19.21 -0.62
N ASP A 116 3.06 -17.93 -0.68
CA ASP A 116 1.73 -17.49 -0.24
C ASP A 116 0.65 -17.89 -1.26
N ASP A 117 0.01 -19.02 -0.98
CA ASP A 117 -1.13 -19.53 -1.73
C ASP A 117 -2.38 -18.64 -1.62
N LEU A 118 -2.49 -17.81 -0.57
CA LEU A 118 -3.67 -16.96 -0.35
C LEU A 118 -3.69 -15.73 -1.26
N ARG A 119 -2.55 -15.39 -1.89
CA ARG A 119 -2.41 -14.25 -2.82
C ARG A 119 -2.95 -12.96 -2.19
N THR A 120 -2.60 -12.70 -0.94
CA THR A 120 -3.25 -11.65 -0.13
C THR A 120 -3.06 -10.25 -0.72
N ILE A 121 -1.88 -9.96 -1.26
CA ILE A 121 -1.58 -8.74 -2.00
C ILE A 121 -2.52 -8.58 -3.20
N ALA A 122 -2.63 -9.61 -4.03
CA ALA A 122 -3.49 -9.58 -5.22
C ALA A 122 -4.96 -9.36 -4.84
N ARG A 123 -5.45 -10.03 -3.78
CA ARG A 123 -6.82 -9.85 -3.27
C ARG A 123 -7.11 -8.38 -2.92
N LYS A 124 -6.20 -7.72 -2.20
CA LYS A 124 -6.32 -6.30 -1.84
C LYS A 124 -6.20 -5.38 -3.06
N ALA A 125 -5.34 -5.70 -4.02
CA ALA A 125 -5.24 -4.95 -5.27
C ALA A 125 -6.52 -5.06 -6.13
N PHE A 126 -7.16 -6.23 -6.16
CA PHE A 126 -8.49 -6.38 -6.77
C PHE A 126 -9.53 -5.51 -6.09
N PHE A 127 -9.54 -5.44 -4.75
CA PHE A 127 -10.41 -4.50 -4.04
C PHE A 127 -10.16 -3.06 -4.48
N GLY A 128 -8.90 -2.66 -4.69
CA GLY A 128 -8.54 -1.36 -5.26
C GLY A 128 -9.12 -1.10 -6.66
N LEU A 129 -9.10 -2.11 -7.54
CA LEU A 129 -9.80 -2.04 -8.84
C LEU A 129 -11.31 -1.90 -8.64
N GLY A 130 -11.92 -2.68 -7.75
CA GLY A 130 -13.35 -2.59 -7.42
C GLY A 130 -13.76 -1.21 -6.87
N THR A 131 -12.94 -0.61 -6.00
CA THR A 131 -13.12 0.77 -5.50
C THR A 131 -13.14 1.78 -6.66
N ASN A 132 -12.36 1.53 -7.70
CA ASN A 132 -12.17 2.40 -8.87
C ASN A 132 -12.92 1.94 -10.12
N ILE A 133 -13.97 1.15 -9.95
CA ILE A 133 -14.64 0.47 -11.06
C ILE A 133 -15.33 1.39 -12.07
N ASN A 134 -15.66 2.62 -11.68
CA ASN A 134 -16.18 3.65 -12.59
C ASN A 134 -15.11 4.17 -13.57
N CYS A 135 -13.83 3.86 -13.35
CA CYS A 135 -12.76 4.11 -14.30
C CYS A 135 -12.80 3.01 -15.36
N SER A 136 -12.89 3.39 -16.64
CA SER A 136 -13.02 2.44 -17.77
C SER A 136 -11.96 1.33 -17.75
N LYS A 137 -10.69 1.70 -17.49
CA LYS A 137 -9.58 0.74 -17.36
C LYS A 137 -9.75 -0.25 -16.22
N SER A 138 -10.34 0.17 -15.11
CA SER A 138 -10.54 -0.72 -13.97
C SER A 138 -11.55 -1.81 -14.32
N LEU A 139 -12.68 -1.41 -14.92
CA LEU A 139 -13.69 -2.35 -15.42
C LEU A 139 -13.12 -3.27 -16.50
N GLU A 140 -12.31 -2.74 -17.41
CA GLU A 140 -11.60 -3.54 -18.42
C GLU A 140 -10.72 -4.62 -17.78
N TYR A 141 -9.88 -4.25 -16.81
CA TYR A 141 -9.00 -5.21 -16.12
C TYR A 141 -9.78 -6.24 -15.32
N LEU A 142 -10.84 -5.86 -14.63
CA LEU A 142 -11.70 -6.80 -13.92
C LEU A 142 -12.35 -7.80 -14.89
N ASN A 143 -12.88 -7.35 -16.02
CA ASN A 143 -13.45 -8.24 -17.04
C ASN A 143 -12.40 -9.17 -17.65
N ASN A 144 -11.18 -8.68 -17.88
CA ASN A 144 -10.08 -9.50 -18.38
C ASN A 144 -9.71 -10.61 -17.37
N TYR A 145 -9.59 -10.28 -16.09
CA TYR A 145 -9.29 -11.28 -15.06
C TYR A 145 -10.46 -12.23 -14.80
N ALA A 146 -11.72 -11.80 -14.94
CA ALA A 146 -12.88 -12.68 -14.82
C ALA A 146 -12.90 -13.78 -15.90
N ASN A 147 -12.19 -13.56 -17.01
CA ASN A 147 -11.98 -14.54 -18.09
C ASN A 147 -10.61 -15.25 -18.02
N SER A 148 -9.83 -15.03 -16.96
CA SER A 148 -8.52 -15.67 -16.76
C SER A 148 -8.64 -17.19 -16.54
N SER A 149 -7.61 -17.93 -16.95
CA SER A 149 -7.44 -19.34 -16.58
C SER A 149 -6.97 -19.52 -15.14
N ASP A 150 -6.38 -18.49 -14.53
CA ASP A 150 -6.03 -18.49 -13.11
C ASP A 150 -7.31 -18.40 -12.26
N ILE A 151 -7.65 -19.51 -11.60
CA ILE A 151 -8.89 -19.66 -10.83
C ILE A 151 -8.94 -18.68 -9.65
N VAL A 152 -7.80 -18.37 -9.03
CA VAL A 152 -7.73 -17.48 -7.86
C VAL A 152 -7.96 -16.03 -8.31
N LEU A 153 -7.23 -15.57 -9.33
CA LEU A 153 -7.39 -14.20 -9.85
C LEU A 153 -8.78 -14.00 -10.47
N LYS A 154 -9.30 -15.01 -11.18
CA LYS A 154 -10.66 -15.02 -11.72
C LYS A 154 -11.70 -14.83 -10.62
N LYS A 155 -11.58 -15.59 -9.52
CA LYS A 155 -12.49 -15.47 -8.38
C LYS A 155 -12.47 -14.06 -7.80
N PHE A 156 -11.30 -13.48 -7.56
CA PHE A 156 -11.21 -12.12 -7.01
C PHE A 156 -11.83 -11.07 -7.95
N ALA A 157 -11.62 -11.19 -9.26
CA ALA A 157 -12.24 -10.30 -10.24
C ALA A 157 -13.77 -10.40 -10.24
N ILE A 158 -14.31 -11.63 -10.25
CA ILE A 158 -15.75 -11.87 -10.21
C ILE A 158 -16.36 -11.31 -8.91
N GLU A 159 -15.71 -11.51 -7.76
CA GLU A 159 -16.16 -10.94 -6.48
C GLU A 159 -16.37 -9.42 -6.59
N GLN A 160 -15.43 -8.69 -7.21
CA GLN A 160 -15.56 -7.23 -7.36
C GLN A 160 -16.63 -6.81 -8.37
N LEU A 161 -16.80 -7.57 -9.47
CA LEU A 161 -17.86 -7.32 -10.46
C LEU A 161 -19.26 -7.61 -9.88
N GLU A 162 -19.41 -8.64 -9.04
CA GLU A 162 -20.68 -8.94 -8.38
C GLU A 162 -21.07 -7.89 -7.33
N PHE A 163 -20.10 -7.23 -6.69
CA PHE A 163 -20.39 -6.10 -5.81
C PHE A 163 -21.08 -4.93 -6.55
N LEU A 164 -20.96 -4.83 -7.88
CA LEU A 164 -21.70 -3.87 -8.70
C LEU A 164 -23.17 -4.25 -8.91
N SER A 165 -23.48 -5.52 -9.11
CA SER A 165 -24.84 -5.95 -9.45
C SER A 165 -25.82 -5.83 -8.28
N ARG A 166 -25.28 -5.55 -7.08
CA ARG A 166 -26.03 -5.40 -5.83
C ARG A 166 -26.16 -3.95 -5.35
N LYS A 167 -25.62 -2.97 -6.08
CA LYS A 167 -25.75 -1.53 -5.80
C LYS A 167 -26.61 -0.87 -6.86
#